data_AF-A0A836KYU2-F1
#
_entry.id   AF-A0A836KYU2-F1
#
_cell.length_a   1.000
_cell.length_b   1.000
_cell.length_c   1.000
_cell.angle_alpha   90.00
_cell.angle_beta   90.00
_cell.angle_gamma   90.00
#
_symmetry.space_group_name_H-M   'P 1'
#
loop_
_entity.id
_entity.type
_entity.pdbx_description
1 polymer ?
#
loop_
_entity_poly.entity_id
_entity_poly.type
_entity_poly.pdbx_seq_one_letter_code
_entity_poly.pdbx_strand_id
1 'polypeptide(L)'
;MRDMKASAAWLSYHARAALSWSQRSLEQLLLQAVALNNALVATRTHLLRQHHHSQEFQARHRDRQEAVMQLQADITYYQGPLQAELARRASLQEELCLRGQERGLLDPDDHNPLKADLALLLAEREWPSQELKRDADTVLDSLRFISMALK
;
A
#
# COMPACT_ATOMS: atom_id res chain seq x y z
N MET A 1 -63.58 -56.35 -49.04
CA MET A 1 -62.29 -56.90 -48.51
C MET A 1 -61.06 -56.06 -48.89
N ARG A 2 -60.98 -55.45 -50.09
CA ARG A 2 -59.86 -54.59 -50.50
C ARG A 2 -59.73 -53.31 -49.64
N ASP A 3 -60.84 -52.64 -49.32
CA ASP A 3 -60.82 -51.38 -48.56
C ASP A 3 -60.38 -51.57 -47.10
N MET A 4 -60.77 -52.69 -46.45
CA MET A 4 -60.29 -53.01 -45.10
C MET A 4 -58.76 -53.17 -45.04
N LYS A 5 -58.14 -53.76 -46.07
CA LYS A 5 -56.68 -53.93 -46.12
C LYS A 5 -55.96 -52.60 -46.31
N ALA A 6 -56.50 -51.71 -47.14
CA ALA A 6 -55.97 -50.37 -47.34
C ALA A 6 -56.07 -49.51 -46.05
N SER A 7 -57.23 -49.54 -45.38
CA SER A 7 -57.42 -48.84 -44.11
C SER A 7 -56.51 -49.37 -43.00
N ALA A 8 -56.34 -50.70 -42.90
CA ALA A 8 -55.42 -51.30 -41.93
C ALA A 8 -53.95 -50.92 -42.20
N ALA A 9 -53.54 -50.87 -43.46
CA ALA A 9 -52.20 -50.45 -43.86
C ALA A 9 -51.95 -48.96 -43.52
N TRP A 10 -52.93 -48.10 -43.75
CA TRP A 10 -52.86 -46.67 -43.43
C TRP A 10 -52.81 -46.41 -41.92
N LEU A 11 -53.65 -47.11 -41.13
CA LEU A 11 -53.59 -47.06 -39.66
C LEU A 11 -52.24 -47.54 -39.14
N SER A 12 -51.69 -48.62 -39.70
CA SER A 12 -50.38 -49.14 -39.33
C SER A 12 -49.23 -48.20 -39.72
N TYR A 13 -49.38 -47.43 -40.80
CA TYR A 13 -48.42 -46.38 -41.16
C TYR A 13 -48.44 -45.24 -40.14
N HIS A 14 -49.62 -44.70 -39.82
CA HIS A 14 -49.74 -43.60 -38.85
C HIS A 14 -49.36 -44.01 -37.42
N ALA A 15 -49.68 -45.23 -37.01
CA ALA A 15 -49.24 -45.76 -35.71
C ALA A 15 -47.71 -45.81 -35.62
N ARG A 16 -47.03 -46.28 -36.68
CA ARG A 16 -45.56 -46.29 -36.75
C ARG A 16 -44.97 -44.88 -36.78
N ALA A 17 -45.57 -43.98 -37.55
CA ALA A 17 -45.17 -42.58 -37.58
C ALA A 17 -45.28 -41.94 -36.20
N ALA A 18 -46.44 -42.03 -35.55
CA ALA A 18 -46.68 -41.50 -34.21
C ALA A 18 -45.69 -42.05 -33.17
N LEU A 19 -45.42 -43.36 -33.21
CA LEU A 19 -44.43 -44.00 -32.34
C LEU A 19 -43.02 -43.45 -32.60
N SER A 20 -42.61 -43.28 -33.86
CA SER A 20 -41.31 -42.71 -34.19
C SER A 20 -41.16 -41.24 -33.73
N TRP A 21 -42.22 -40.45 -33.84
CA TRP A 21 -42.23 -39.06 -33.36
C TRP A 21 -42.15 -39.00 -31.84
N SER A 22 -42.87 -39.88 -31.16
CA SER A 22 -42.81 -40.02 -29.70
C SER A 22 -41.40 -40.40 -29.24
N GLN A 23 -40.77 -41.40 -29.86
CA GLN A 23 -39.39 -41.81 -29.55
C GLN A 23 -38.40 -40.65 -29.75
N ARG A 24 -38.45 -39.97 -30.90
CA ARG A 24 -37.59 -38.80 -31.16
C ARG A 24 -37.82 -37.66 -30.17
N SER A 25 -39.06 -37.41 -29.78
CA SER A 25 -39.37 -36.39 -28.77
C SER A 25 -38.77 -36.73 -27.42
N LEU A 26 -38.81 -38.01 -27.02
CA LEU A 26 -38.21 -38.49 -25.79
C LEU A 26 -36.68 -38.37 -25.83
N GLU A 27 -36.04 -38.74 -26.94
CA GLU A 27 -34.59 -38.57 -27.14
C GLU A 27 -34.18 -37.10 -27.02
N GLN A 28 -34.91 -36.18 -27.65
CA GLN A 28 -34.65 -34.74 -27.55
C GLN A 28 -34.81 -34.22 -26.12
N LEU A 29 -35.84 -34.66 -25.40
CA LEU A 29 -36.03 -34.30 -23.99
C LEU A 29 -34.88 -34.82 -23.12
N LEU A 30 -34.39 -36.04 -23.36
CA LEU A 30 -33.24 -36.59 -22.64
C LEU A 30 -31.96 -35.79 -22.91
N LEU A 31 -31.71 -35.41 -24.18
CA LEU A 31 -30.57 -34.57 -24.53
C LEU A 31 -30.64 -33.19 -23.86
N GLN A 32 -31.82 -32.56 -23.84
CA GLN A 32 -32.04 -31.29 -23.17
C GLN A 32 -31.85 -31.41 -21.65
N ALA A 33 -32.37 -32.48 -21.03
CA ALA A 33 -32.21 -32.72 -19.60
C ALA A 33 -30.73 -32.91 -19.22
N VAL A 34 -29.96 -33.65 -20.01
CA VAL A 34 -28.51 -33.80 -19.81
C VAL A 34 -27.77 -32.47 -19.97
N ALA A 35 -28.10 -31.70 -21.01
CA ALA A 35 -27.49 -30.38 -21.23
C ALA A 35 -27.75 -29.42 -20.06
N LEU A 36 -28.99 -29.37 -19.57
CA LEU A 36 -29.35 -28.56 -18.41
C LEU A 36 -28.66 -29.02 -17.13
N ASN A 37 -28.55 -30.33 -16.91
CA ASN A 37 -27.84 -30.87 -15.74
C ASN A 37 -26.36 -30.49 -15.77
N ASN A 38 -25.71 -30.63 -16.92
CA ASN A 38 -24.30 -30.24 -17.10
C ASN A 38 -24.11 -28.72 -16.85
N ALA A 39 -25.01 -27.89 -17.39
CA ALA A 39 -24.99 -26.46 -17.14
C ALA A 39 -25.16 -26.15 -15.64
N LEU A 40 -26.10 -26.81 -14.96
CA LEU A 40 -26.35 -26.63 -13.53
C LEU A 40 -25.13 -27.01 -12.68
N VAL A 41 -24.44 -28.10 -13.01
CA VAL A 41 -23.20 -28.51 -12.34
C VAL A 41 -22.09 -27.47 -12.57
N ALA A 42 -21.92 -26.99 -13.80
CA ALA A 42 -20.93 -25.96 -14.11
C ALA A 42 -21.23 -24.64 -13.37
N THR A 43 -22.49 -24.20 -13.35
CA THR A 43 -22.89 -22.99 -12.62
C THR A 43 -22.69 -23.16 -11.12
N ARG A 44 -23.07 -24.30 -10.55
CA ARG A 44 -22.85 -24.59 -9.11
C ARG A 44 -21.38 -24.54 -8.73
N THR A 45 -20.51 -25.18 -9.51
CA THR A 45 -19.06 -25.16 -9.25
C THR A 45 -18.47 -23.76 -9.40
N HIS A 46 -18.96 -22.96 -10.35
CA HIS A 46 -18.55 -21.57 -10.48
C HIS A 46 -18.98 -20.72 -9.27
N LEU A 47 -20.24 -20.84 -8.83
CA LEU A 47 -20.76 -20.12 -7.67
C LEU A 47 -20.01 -20.49 -6.39
N LEU A 48 -19.71 -21.77 -6.17
CA LEU A 48 -18.92 -22.21 -5.02
C LEU A 48 -17.51 -21.60 -5.04
N ARG A 49 -16.86 -21.56 -6.21
CA ARG A 49 -15.55 -20.90 -6.35
C ARG A 49 -15.65 -19.41 -6.05
N GLN A 50 -16.63 -18.70 -6.62
CA GLN A 50 -16.81 -17.27 -6.36
C GLN A 50 -17.09 -16.98 -4.88
N HIS A 51 -17.91 -17.81 -4.23
CA HIS A 51 -18.17 -17.69 -2.81
C HIS A 51 -16.89 -17.83 -1.98
N HIS A 52 -16.07 -18.83 -2.29
CA HIS A 52 -14.77 -19.02 -1.63
C HIS A 52 -13.84 -17.81 -1.82
N HIS A 53 -13.70 -17.31 -3.06
CA HIS A 53 -12.88 -16.13 -3.33
C HIS A 53 -13.40 -14.88 -2.59
N SER A 54 -14.72 -14.73 -2.47
CA SER A 54 -15.31 -13.65 -1.69
C SER A 54 -14.97 -13.74 -0.21
N GLN A 55 -14.96 -14.95 0.36
CA GLN A 55 -14.57 -15.16 1.77
C GLN A 55 -13.08 -14.84 1.98
N GLU A 56 -12.20 -15.31 1.09
CA GLU A 56 -10.77 -15.01 1.15
C GLU A 56 -10.50 -13.51 1.03
N PHE A 57 -11.20 -12.82 0.12
CA PHE A 57 -11.07 -11.38 -0.03
C PHE A 57 -11.53 -10.64 1.22
N GLN A 58 -12.65 -11.04 1.83
CA GLN A 58 -13.14 -10.47 3.08
C GLN A 58 -12.16 -10.66 4.23
N ALA A 59 -11.55 -11.84 4.35
CA ALA A 59 -10.52 -12.10 5.36
C ALA A 59 -9.31 -11.18 5.17
N ARG A 60 -8.74 -11.14 3.95
CA ARG A 60 -7.60 -10.26 3.62
C ARG A 60 -7.92 -8.78 3.82
N HIS A 61 -9.17 -8.38 3.57
CA HIS A 61 -9.61 -7.01 3.81
C HIS A 61 -9.59 -6.66 5.30
N ARG A 62 -10.11 -7.55 6.16
CA ARG A 62 -10.07 -7.36 7.62
C ARG A 62 -8.64 -7.29 8.14
N ASP A 63 -7.79 -8.23 7.74
CA ASP A 63 -6.38 -8.25 8.15
C ASP A 63 -5.66 -6.93 7.78
N ARG A 64 -5.94 -6.41 6.58
CA ARG A 64 -5.38 -5.12 6.15
C ARG A 64 -5.95 -3.94 6.93
N GLN A 65 -7.24 -3.95 7.24
CA GLN A 65 -7.84 -2.90 8.06
C GLN A 65 -7.21 -2.86 9.44
N GLU A 66 -7.00 -4.02 10.08
CA GLU A 66 -6.30 -4.12 11.36
C GLU A 66 -4.86 -3.62 11.26
N ALA A 67 -4.12 -4.02 10.21
CA ALA A 67 -2.75 -3.53 9.99
C ALA A 67 -2.70 -2.00 9.78
N VAL A 68 -3.64 -1.43 9.03
CA VAL A 68 -3.72 0.03 8.83
C VAL A 68 -4.04 0.75 10.14
N MET A 69 -4.97 0.22 10.95
CA MET A 69 -5.26 0.81 12.26
C MET A 69 -4.04 0.75 13.18
N GLN A 70 -3.31 -0.36 13.20
CA GLN A 70 -2.09 -0.49 14.00
C GLN A 70 -1.02 0.50 13.54
N LEU A 71 -0.77 0.62 12.23
CA LEU A 71 0.17 1.60 11.70
C LEU A 71 -0.24 3.04 12.05
N GLN A 72 -1.53 3.36 11.98
CA GLN A 72 -2.02 4.68 12.37
C GLN A 72 -1.79 4.96 13.86
N ALA A 73 -1.99 3.96 14.72
CA ALA A 73 -1.70 4.05 16.15
C ALA A 73 -0.21 4.26 16.40
N ASP A 74 0.66 3.50 15.72
CA ASP A 74 2.12 3.62 15.83
C ASP A 74 2.60 5.00 15.37
N ILE A 75 2.09 5.51 14.23
CA ILE A 75 2.40 6.86 13.74
C ILE A 75 2.02 7.91 14.79
N THR A 76 0.82 7.80 15.37
CA THR A 76 0.34 8.74 16.38
C THR A 76 1.20 8.66 17.64
N TYR A 77 1.60 7.45 18.05
CA TYR A 77 2.47 7.21 19.18
C TYR A 77 3.84 7.88 19.01
N TYR A 78 4.45 7.80 17.83
CA TYR A 78 5.78 8.39 17.58
C TYR A 78 5.74 9.89 17.22
N GLN A 79 4.60 10.43 16.77
CA GLN A 79 4.49 11.85 16.40
C GLN A 79 4.77 12.80 17.57
N GLY A 80 4.23 12.52 18.75
CA GLY A 80 4.42 13.37 19.94
C GLY A 80 5.90 13.47 20.36
N PRO A 81 6.59 12.34 20.62
CA PRO A 81 8.01 12.33 20.95
C PRO A 81 8.88 12.98 19.86
N LEU A 82 8.59 12.74 18.58
CA LEU A 82 9.32 13.36 17.48
C LEU A 82 9.20 14.89 17.52
N GLN A 83 8.00 15.41 17.71
CA GLN A 83 7.78 16.86 17.82
C GLN A 83 8.51 17.45 19.04
N ALA A 84 8.49 16.76 20.18
CA ALA A 84 9.21 17.19 21.37
C ALA A 84 10.74 17.24 21.15
N GLU A 85 11.32 16.22 20.51
CA GLU A 85 12.75 16.19 20.20
C GLU A 85 13.14 17.22 19.12
N LEU A 86 12.27 17.48 18.14
CA LEU A 86 12.49 18.56 17.17
C LEU A 86 12.46 19.94 17.84
N ALA A 87 11.53 20.18 18.75
CA ALA A 87 11.46 21.42 19.52
C ALA A 87 12.70 21.59 20.42
N ARG A 88 13.13 20.51 21.09
CA ARG A 88 14.34 20.49 21.90
C ARG A 88 15.60 20.74 21.07
N ARG A 89 15.69 20.14 19.88
CA ARG A 89 16.80 20.41 18.95
C ARG A 89 16.82 21.87 18.54
N ALA A 90 15.68 22.45 18.18
CA ALA A 90 15.59 23.85 17.80
C ALA A 90 16.04 24.78 18.94
N SER A 91 15.59 24.53 20.17
CA SER A 91 16.01 25.32 21.34
C SER A 91 17.51 25.23 21.61
N LEU A 92 18.10 24.03 21.50
CA LEU A 92 19.55 23.86 21.67
C LEU A 92 20.35 24.55 20.56
N GLN A 93 19.84 24.54 19.33
CA GLN A 93 20.47 25.25 18.20
C GLN A 93 20.44 26.76 18.40
N GLU A 94 19.33 27.30 18.92
CA GLU A 94 19.21 28.71 19.28
C GLU A 94 20.17 29.07 20.43
N GLU A 95 20.25 28.23 21.47
CA GLU A 95 21.19 28.44 22.57
C GLU A 95 22.66 28.44 22.10
N LEU A 96 23.02 27.55 21.15
CA LEU A 96 24.35 27.54 20.55
C LEU A 96 24.66 28.85 19.82
N CYS A 97 23.72 29.35 19.01
CA CYS A 97 23.88 30.63 18.33
C CYS A 97 24.07 31.78 19.33
N LEU A 98 23.20 31.86 20.35
CA LEU A 98 23.30 32.89 21.40
C LEU A 98 24.64 32.86 22.11
N ARG A 99 25.12 31.68 22.53
CA ARG A 99 26.44 31.55 23.17
C ARG A 99 27.59 31.96 22.25
N GLY A 100 27.50 31.64 20.96
CA GLY A 100 28.47 32.07 19.96
C GLY A 100 28.50 33.60 19.79
N GLN A 101 27.33 34.24 19.79
CA GLN A 101 27.17 35.70 19.72
C GLN A 101 27.66 36.40 20.99
N GLU A 102 27.29 35.91 22.18
CA GLU A 102 27.72 36.44 23.48
C GLU A 102 29.24 36.48 23.63
N ARG A 103 29.94 35.51 23.02
CA ARG A 103 31.40 35.44 23.01
C ARG A 103 32.05 36.19 21.84
N GLY A 104 31.26 36.84 20.99
CA GLY A 104 31.73 37.54 19.79
C GLY A 104 32.37 36.61 18.76
N LEU A 105 32.02 35.33 18.74
CA LEU A 105 32.49 34.36 17.76
C LEU A 105 31.66 34.40 16.46
N LEU A 106 30.43 34.90 16.56
CA LEU A 106 29.48 35.06 15.47
C LEU A 106 29.02 36.52 15.37
N ASP A 107 28.55 36.90 14.19
CA ASP A 107 27.80 38.14 14.00
C ASP A 107 26.44 38.02 14.73
N PRO A 108 25.98 39.05 15.47
CA PRO A 108 24.66 39.05 16.11
C PRO A 108 23.48 38.78 15.16
N ASP A 109 23.63 39.05 13.86
CA ASP A 109 22.58 38.76 12.86
C ASP A 109 22.69 37.34 12.28
N ASP A 110 23.73 36.56 12.60
CA ASP A 110 23.92 35.21 12.08
C ASP A 110 23.24 34.15 12.97
N HIS A 111 22.31 33.42 12.37
CA HIS A 111 21.49 32.41 13.03
C HIS A 111 21.82 30.99 12.55
N ASN A 112 22.96 30.79 11.86
CA ASN A 112 23.36 29.49 11.35
C ASN A 112 23.90 28.59 12.48
N PRO A 113 23.19 27.53 12.89
CA PRO A 113 23.58 26.72 14.03
C PRO A 113 24.83 25.87 13.78
N LEU A 114 25.11 25.50 12.52
CA LEU A 114 26.34 24.74 12.18
C LEU A 114 27.57 25.62 12.29
N LYS A 115 27.43 26.89 11.92
CA LYS A 115 28.48 27.89 12.06
C LYS A 115 28.74 28.17 13.54
N ALA A 116 27.69 28.28 14.34
CA ALA A 116 27.78 28.45 15.78
C ALA A 116 28.49 27.27 16.47
N ASP A 117 28.06 26.05 16.15
CA ASP A 117 28.66 24.83 16.69
C ASP A 117 30.15 24.73 16.33
N LEU A 118 30.51 24.93 15.06
CA LEU A 118 31.91 24.92 14.63
C LEU A 118 32.74 26.01 15.32
N ALA A 119 32.23 27.23 15.43
CA ALA A 119 32.94 28.33 16.08
C ALA A 119 33.15 28.06 17.58
N LEU A 120 32.13 27.56 18.27
CA LEU A 120 32.26 27.17 19.68
C LEU A 120 33.25 26.01 19.86
N LEU A 121 33.19 24.99 19.01
CA LEU A 121 34.14 23.87 19.02
C LEU A 121 35.59 24.32 18.81
N LEU A 122 35.83 25.23 17.85
CA LEU A 122 37.17 25.71 17.58
C LEU A 122 37.73 26.57 18.73
N ALA A 123 36.85 27.30 19.42
CA ALA A 123 37.21 28.19 20.53
C ALA A 123 37.38 27.46 21.87
N GLU A 124 36.57 26.44 22.17
CA GLU A 124 36.60 25.73 23.47
C GLU A 124 37.57 24.55 23.49
N ARG A 125 37.99 24.05 22.33
CA ARG A 125 38.86 22.88 22.25
C ARG A 125 40.30 23.22 22.61
N GLU A 126 40.90 22.39 23.44
CA GLU A 126 42.35 22.40 23.65
C GLU A 126 43.06 21.78 22.44
N TRP A 127 43.91 22.58 21.79
CA TRP A 127 44.66 22.17 20.61
C TRP A 127 45.99 21.52 20.98
N PRO A 128 46.33 20.36 20.40
CA PRO A 128 47.53 19.60 20.79
C PRO A 128 48.84 20.23 20.30
N SER A 129 48.79 21.16 19.34
CA SER A 129 49.95 21.92 18.87
C SER A 129 49.62 23.39 18.64
N GLN A 130 50.64 24.24 18.74
CA GLN A 130 50.49 25.69 18.52
C GLN A 130 50.17 26.04 17.05
N GLU A 131 50.62 25.21 16.10
CA GLU A 131 50.29 25.35 14.68
C GLU A 131 48.80 25.12 14.43
N LEU A 132 48.25 24.01 14.96
CA LEU A 132 46.82 23.71 14.85
C LEU A 132 45.94 24.77 15.54
N LYS A 133 46.42 25.34 16.64
CA LYS A 133 45.74 26.47 17.29
C LYS A 133 45.67 27.69 16.36
N ARG A 134 46.75 28.04 15.68
CA ARG A 134 46.77 29.15 14.71
C ARG A 134 45.85 28.89 13.52
N ASP A 135 45.80 27.66 13.03
CA ASP A 135 44.90 27.28 11.95
C ASP A 135 43.43 27.41 12.41
N ALA A 136 43.11 26.95 13.62
CA ALA A 136 41.79 27.09 14.21
C ALA A 136 41.38 28.56 14.40
N ASP A 137 42.28 29.41 14.89
CA ASP A 137 42.06 30.86 15.03
C ASP A 137 41.82 31.51 13.65
N THR A 138 42.55 31.10 12.61
CA THR A 138 42.37 31.61 11.23
C THR A 138 41.02 31.21 10.66
N VAL A 139 40.56 29.98 10.91
CA VAL A 139 39.23 29.52 10.51
C VAL A 139 38.14 30.26 11.28
N LEU A 140 38.31 30.49 12.58
CA LEU A 140 37.39 31.28 13.41
C LEU A 140 37.21 32.71 12.87
N ASP A 141 38.31 33.39 12.57
CA ASP A 141 38.25 34.72 11.98
C ASP A 141 37.58 34.69 10.61
N SER A 142 37.87 33.68 9.79
CA SER A 142 37.20 33.51 8.49
C SER A 142 35.69 33.28 8.64
N LEU A 143 35.27 32.49 9.63
CA LEU A 143 33.85 32.24 9.90
C LEU A 143 33.12 33.55 10.21
N ARG A 144 33.70 34.50 10.95
CA ARG A 144 33.06 35.80 11.22
C ARG A 144 32.66 36.56 9.96
N PHE A 145 33.47 36.49 8.90
CA PHE A 145 33.22 37.24 7.65
C PHE A 145 32.43 36.47 6.59
N ILE A 146 32.37 35.14 6.69
CA ILE A 146 31.64 34.33 5.71
C ILE A 146 30.17 34.21 6.13
N SER A 147 29.28 34.90 5.40
CA SER A 147 27.85 34.62 5.46
C SER A 147 27.58 33.30 4.74
N MET A 148 27.45 32.20 5.49
CA MET A 148 26.97 30.94 4.93
C MET A 148 25.44 30.97 4.90
N ALA A 149 24.89 31.53 3.83
CA ALA A 149 23.49 31.38 3.48
C ALA A 149 23.22 29.92 3.08
N LEU A 150 22.93 29.07 4.06
CA LEU A 150 22.33 27.75 3.82
C LEU A 150 20.81 27.95 3.76
N LYS A 151 20.27 27.95 2.54
CA LYS A 151 18.83 27.83 2.26
C LYS A 151 18.37 26.39 2.46
#